data_AF-A0A2X2BUW3-F1
#
_entry.id   AF-A0A2X2BUW3-F1
#
_cell.length_a   1.000
_cell.length_b   1.000
_cell.length_c   1.000
_cell.angle_alpha   90.00
_cell.angle_beta   90.00
_cell.angle_gamma   90.00
#
_symmetry.space_group_name_H-M   'P 1'
#
loop_
_entity.id
_entity.type
_entity.pdbx_description
1 polymer ?
#
loop_
_entity_poly.entity_id
_entity_poly.type
_entity_poly.pdbx_seq_one_letter_code
_entity_poly.pdbx_strand_id
1 'polypeptide(L)'
;MSKIVISADTLPPELKLIDLHGFVQYTHKVEISNKGLIRSFTERKKNESQEALDAFIDSTGINGNMIYGTKISTTTAQFKEATYLYMTYCGTLVTVERIDQVPI
;
A
#
# COMPACT_ATOMS: atom_id res chain seq x y z
N MET A 1 16.71 -1.73 2.42
CA MET A 1 15.35 -1.61 1.85
C MET A 1 15.48 -1.31 0.38
N SER A 2 15.04 -2.21 -0.49
CA SER A 2 14.80 -1.87 -1.90
C SER A 2 13.68 -0.84 -1.95
N LYS A 3 13.88 0.27 -2.68
CA LYS A 3 12.84 1.29 -2.84
C LYS A 3 11.88 0.82 -3.93
N ILE A 4 10.69 0.37 -3.53
CA ILE A 4 9.60 0.11 -4.48
C ILE A 4 8.94 1.43 -4.87
N VAL A 5 8.59 1.60 -6.13
CA VAL A 5 7.82 2.74 -6.62
C VAL A 5 6.34 2.38 -6.61
N ILE A 6 5.49 3.29 -6.12
CA ILE A 6 4.03 3.08 -6.10
C ILE A 6 3.37 4.14 -6.97
N SER A 7 2.49 3.70 -7.86
CA SER A 7 1.65 4.57 -8.67
C SER A 7 0.19 4.15 -8.57
N ALA A 8 -0.70 5.14 -8.45
CA ALA A 8 -2.15 4.94 -8.59
C ALA A 8 -2.58 4.82 -10.05
N ASP A 9 -1.74 5.30 -10.97
CA ASP A 9 -2.01 5.33 -12.40
C ASP A 9 -1.57 4.03 -13.09
N THR A 10 -1.85 3.94 -14.39
CA THR A 10 -1.30 2.90 -15.27
C THR A 10 0.22 2.96 -15.32
N LEU A 11 0.84 1.90 -15.84
CA LEU A 11 2.29 1.88 -16.07
C LEU A 11 2.70 3.10 -16.94
N PRO A 12 3.62 3.96 -16.46
CA PRO A 12 4.10 5.11 -17.21
C PRO A 12 4.73 4.71 -18.55
N PRO A 13 4.52 5.49 -19.64
CA PRO A 13 5.00 5.14 -20.98
C PRO A 13 6.53 5.09 -21.12
N GLU A 14 7.26 5.79 -20.25
CA GLU A 14 8.72 5.79 -20.19
C GLU A 14 9.31 4.54 -19.50
N LEU A 15 8.45 3.63 -19.02
CA LEU A 15 8.85 2.40 -18.35
C LEU A 15 8.51 1.18 -19.20
N LYS A 16 9.50 0.31 -19.37
CA LYS A 16 9.34 -0.99 -20.00
C LYS A 16 9.06 -2.05 -18.94
N LEU A 17 7.98 -2.81 -19.11
CA LEU A 17 7.70 -4.01 -18.32
C LEU A 17 8.75 -5.09 -18.63
N ILE A 18 9.47 -5.55 -17.61
CA ILE A 18 10.43 -6.66 -17.69
C ILE A 18 9.80 -7.95 -17.18
N ASP A 19 9.07 -7.87 -16.07
CA ASP A 19 8.44 -9.04 -15.45
C ASP A 19 7.14 -8.66 -14.73
N LEU A 20 6.17 -9.57 -14.75
CA LEU A 20 4.86 -9.42 -14.13
C LEU A 20 4.72 -10.39 -12.96
N HIS A 21 4.79 -9.87 -11.73
CA HIS A 21 4.64 -10.68 -10.50
C HIS A 21 3.18 -10.88 -10.11
N GLY A 22 2.27 -10.10 -10.70
CA GLY A 22 0.82 -10.27 -10.58
C GLY A 22 0.17 -9.34 -9.57
N PHE A 23 -1.08 -9.66 -9.22
CA PHE A 23 -1.90 -8.86 -8.32
C PHE A 23 -1.45 -9.03 -6.86
N VAL A 24 -1.31 -7.93 -6.16
CA VAL A 24 -0.99 -7.88 -4.73
C VAL A 24 -2.08 -7.17 -3.96
N GLN A 25 -2.36 -7.65 -2.75
CA GLN A 25 -3.37 -7.09 -1.86
C GLN A 25 -2.94 -7.27 -0.40
N TYR A 26 -3.19 -6.24 0.39
CA TYR A 26 -2.99 -6.29 1.83
C TYR A 26 -4.09 -5.52 2.56
N THR A 27 -4.62 -6.08 3.65
CA THR A 27 -5.62 -5.44 4.50
C THR A 27 -5.05 -5.15 5.87
N HIS A 28 -4.94 -3.86 6.20
CA HIS A 28 -4.56 -3.37 7.51
C HIS A 28 -5.80 -3.13 8.37
N LYS A 29 -5.77 -3.55 9.64
CA LYS A 29 -6.88 -3.40 10.59
C LYS A 29 -6.52 -2.40 11.68
N VAL A 30 -7.34 -1.37 11.84
CA VAL A 30 -7.22 -0.34 12.88
C VAL A 30 -8.47 -0.38 13.76
N GLU A 31 -8.33 -0.60 15.05
CA GLU A 31 -9.46 -0.42 15.97
C GLU A 31 -9.81 1.08 16.06
N ILE A 32 -11.08 1.45 15.94
CA ILE A 32 -11.58 2.84 15.97
C ILE A 32 -12.60 3.11 17.09
N SER A 33 -13.16 2.08 17.73
CA SER A 33 -14.02 2.24 18.91
C SER A 33 -13.22 2.59 20.16
N ASN A 34 -13.78 3.48 20.98
CA ASN A 34 -13.41 3.76 22.37
C ASN A 34 -11.89 3.83 22.67
N LYS A 35 -11.22 4.75 21.97
CA LYS A 35 -9.85 5.17 22.23
C LYS A 35 -9.85 6.16 23.39
N GLY A 36 -9.87 5.66 24.64
CA GLY A 36 -9.85 6.52 25.84
C GLY A 36 -8.66 7.49 25.90
N LEU A 37 -8.67 8.38 26.91
CA LEU A 37 -7.67 9.42 27.21
C LEU A 37 -6.19 8.95 27.14
N ILE A 38 -5.93 7.65 27.25
CA ILE A 38 -4.59 7.02 27.26
C ILE A 38 -3.85 7.11 25.91
N ARG A 39 -4.55 7.13 24.76
CA ARG A 39 -3.89 7.29 23.42
C ARG A 39 -3.28 8.70 23.22
N SER A 40 -3.73 9.72 23.95
CA SER A 40 -3.26 11.11 23.76
C SER A 40 -1.76 11.32 24.09
N PHE A 41 -1.17 10.43 24.90
CA PHE A 41 0.25 10.49 25.26
C PHE A 41 1.14 9.64 24.35
N THR A 42 0.63 8.55 23.76
CA THR A 42 1.42 7.60 22.94
C THR A 42 1.24 7.79 21.43
N GLU A 43 0.17 8.44 20.97
CA GLU A 43 -0.19 8.48 19.54
C GLU A 43 -0.02 9.81 18.83
N ARG A 44 0.55 10.83 19.49
CA ARG A 44 0.86 12.11 18.83
C ARG A 44 1.73 11.98 17.57
N LYS A 45 2.30 10.80 17.29
CA LYS A 45 3.13 10.49 16.11
C LYS A 45 2.65 9.30 15.26
N LYS A 46 1.49 8.68 15.53
CA LYS A 46 1.07 7.47 14.81
C LYS A 46 0.38 7.84 13.49
N ASN A 47 0.92 7.37 12.36
CA ASN A 47 0.34 7.54 11.03
C ASN A 47 -0.15 6.19 10.52
N GLU A 48 -1.37 5.82 10.93
CA GLU A 48 -2.00 4.53 10.61
C GLU A 48 -2.07 4.28 9.08
N SER A 49 -2.20 5.35 8.27
CA SER A 49 -2.19 5.25 6.81
C SER A 49 -0.82 4.91 6.25
N GLN A 50 0.25 5.49 6.80
CA GLN A 50 1.62 5.17 6.42
C GLN A 50 1.98 3.75 6.87
N GLU A 51 1.60 3.36 8.09
CA GLU A 51 1.81 1.99 8.58
C GLU A 51 1.11 0.95 7.70
N ALA A 52 -0.11 1.24 7.24
CA ALA A 52 -0.83 0.38 6.32
C ALA A 52 -0.16 0.30 4.94
N LEU A 53 0.40 1.41 4.44
CA LEU A 53 1.14 1.45 3.18
C LEU A 53 2.48 0.69 3.27
N ASP A 54 3.23 0.90 4.35
CA ASP A 54 4.50 0.22 4.60
C ASP A 54 4.27 -1.29 4.72
N ALA A 55 3.24 -1.72 5.46
CA ALA A 55 2.87 -3.12 5.57
C ALA A 55 2.42 -3.73 4.23
N PHE A 56 1.75 -2.95 3.37
CA PHE A 56 1.43 -3.38 2.01
C PHE A 56 2.70 -3.58 1.17
N ILE A 57 3.66 -2.64 1.22
CA ILE A 57 4.96 -2.76 0.54
C ILE A 57 5.68 -4.03 1.01
N ASP A 58 5.80 -4.20 2.33
CA ASP A 58 6.51 -5.35 2.92
C ASP A 58 5.85 -6.69 2.56
N SER A 59 4.53 -6.71 2.38
CA SER A 59 3.79 -7.90 1.97
C SER A 59 4.16 -8.42 0.57
N THR A 60 4.75 -7.56 -0.28
CA THR A 60 5.16 -7.94 -1.65
C THR A 60 6.50 -8.70 -1.70
N GLY A 61 7.25 -8.72 -0.59
CA GLY A 61 8.58 -9.32 -0.54
C GLY A 61 9.61 -8.56 -1.38
N ILE A 62 10.55 -9.28 -2.00
CA ILE A 62 11.65 -8.71 -2.81
C ILE A 62 11.42 -8.84 -4.33
N ASN A 63 10.21 -9.22 -4.75
CA ASN A 63 9.93 -9.57 -6.13
C ASN A 63 9.41 -8.33 -6.88
N GLY A 64 10.29 -7.61 -7.57
CA GLY A 64 9.92 -6.44 -8.37
C GLY A 64 10.28 -5.10 -7.74
N ASN A 65 10.02 -4.03 -8.48
CA ASN A 65 10.44 -2.66 -8.14
C ASN A 65 9.34 -1.60 -8.33
N MET A 66 8.16 -1.99 -8.80
CA MET A 66 7.02 -1.09 -8.92
C MET A 66 5.69 -1.80 -8.65
N ILE A 67 4.77 -1.08 -7.98
CA ILE A 67 3.35 -1.42 -7.90
C ILE A 67 2.58 -0.33 -8.65
N TYR A 68 1.86 -0.69 -9.71
CA TYR A 68 1.03 0.27 -10.47
C TYR A 68 -0.46 -0.06 -10.37
N GLY A 69 -1.30 0.91 -10.72
CA GLY A 69 -2.75 0.81 -10.58
C GLY A 69 -3.20 0.67 -9.12
N THR A 70 -2.43 1.26 -8.20
CA THR A 70 -2.65 1.11 -6.76
C THR A 70 -3.96 1.75 -6.35
N LYS A 71 -4.80 1.00 -5.64
CA LYS A 71 -6.06 1.47 -5.09
C LYS A 71 -6.12 1.20 -3.60
N ILE A 72 -6.86 2.04 -2.91
CA ILE A 72 -7.24 1.84 -1.51
C ILE A 72 -8.75 1.70 -1.40
N SER A 73 -9.20 0.71 -0.64
CA SER A 73 -10.59 0.55 -0.24
C SER A 73 -10.66 0.54 1.28
N THR A 74 -11.60 1.28 1.84
CA THR A 74 -11.83 1.34 3.29
C THR A 74 -13.20 0.80 3.63
N THR A 75 -13.30 0.07 4.74
CA THR A 75 -14.58 -0.44 5.25
C THR A 75 -14.54 -0.45 6.76
N THR A 76 -15.65 -0.06 7.38
CA THR A 76 -15.82 -0.18 8.83
C THR A 76 -16.63 -1.42 9.17
N ALA A 77 -16.27 -2.11 10.24
CA ALA A 77 -17.10 -3.17 10.80
C ALA A 77 -17.26 -2.96 12.30
N GLN A 78 -18.51 -3.03 12.75
CA GLN A 78 -18.87 -2.92 14.16
C GLN A 78 -19.15 -4.30 14.73
N PHE A 79 -18.48 -4.63 15.82
CA PHE A 79 -18.70 -5.82 16.63
C PHE A 79 -19.21 -5.40 18.01
N LYS A 80 -19.65 -6.37 18.81
CA LYS A 80 -20.15 -6.11 20.17
C LYS A 80 -19.13 -5.41 21.07
N GLU A 81 -17.86 -5.72 20.89
CA GLU A 81 -16.75 -5.26 21.74
C GLU A 81 -16.02 -4.05 21.17
N ALA A 82 -15.99 -3.91 19.85
CA ALA A 82 -15.20 -2.88 19.17
C ALA A 82 -15.67 -2.61 17.74
N THR A 83 -15.31 -1.43 17.23
CA THR A 83 -15.46 -1.01 15.84
C THR A 83 -14.08 -0.93 15.23
N TYR A 84 -13.91 -1.47 14.02
CA TYR A 84 -12.64 -1.47 13.29
C TYR A 84 -12.79 -0.76 11.94
N LEU A 85 -11.72 -0.08 11.54
CA LEU A 85 -11.47 0.37 10.18
C LEU A 85 -10.53 -0.64 9.51
N TYR A 86 -10.97 -1.19 8.39
CA TYR A 86 -10.16 -2.01 7.51
C TYR A 86 -9.71 -1.15 6.33
N MET A 87 -8.41 -1.10 6.06
CA MET A 87 -7.79 -0.41 4.94
C MET A 87 -7.16 -1.47 4.03
N THR A 88 -7.72 -1.67 2.85
CA THR A 88 -7.22 -2.63 1.87
C THR A 88 -6.52 -1.89 0.76
N TYR A 89 -5.22 -2.10 0.62
CA TYR A 89 -4.44 -1.67 -0.53
C TYR A 89 -4.35 -2.82 -1.54
N CYS A 90 -4.43 -2.48 -2.82
CA CYS A 90 -4.19 -3.44 -3.89
C CYS A 90 -3.56 -2.79 -5.12
N GLY A 91 -2.89 -3.59 -5.95
CA GLY A 91 -2.24 -3.13 -7.17
C GLY A 91 -1.60 -4.29 -7.94
N THR A 92 -0.82 -3.97 -8.96
CA THR A 92 -0.08 -4.97 -9.75
C THR A 92 1.42 -4.78 -9.55
N LEU A 93 2.09 -5.83 -9.06
CA LEU A 93 3.52 -5.86 -8.80
C LEU A 93 4.28 -6.25 -10.07
N VAL A 94 5.30 -5.48 -10.41
CA VAL A 94 6.09 -5.64 -11.63
C VAL A 94 7.56 -5.31 -11.42
N THR A 95 8.40 -5.86 -12.29
CA THR A 95 9.76 -5.35 -12.55
C THR A 95 9.72 -4.49 -13.79
N VAL A 96 10.19 -3.25 -13.68
CA VAL A 96 10.27 -2.29 -14.80
C VAL A 96 11.67 -1.71 -14.94
N GLU A 97 11.99 -1.27 -16.14
CA GLU A 97 13.21 -0.51 -16.45
C GLU A 97 12.86 0.76 -17.19
N ARG A 98 13.68 1.80 -17.04
CA ARG A 98 13.52 3.04 -17.82
C ARG A 98 13.94 2.78 -19.26
N ILE A 99 13.17 3.31 -20.21
CA ILE A 99 13.55 3.29 -21.62
C ILE A 99 14.62 4.37 -21.84
N ASP A 100 15.86 3.96 -22.15
CA ASP A 100 16.99 4.88 -22.29
C ASP A 100 17.01 5.68 -23.61
N GLN A 101 16.08 5.43 -24.54
CA GLN A 101 15.94 6.19 -25.79
C GLN A 101 14.48 6.28 -26.23
N VAL A 102 13.94 7.50 -26.26
CA VAL A 102 12.74 7.80 -27.07
C VAL A 102 13.22 7.81 -28.52
N PRO A 103 12.69 6.97 -29.43
CA PRO A 103 12.98 7.11 -30.85
C PRO A 103 12.51 8.49 -31.30
N ILE A 104 13.43 9.32 -31.79
CA ILE A 104 13.14 10.59 -32.45
C ILE A 104 12.46 10.31 -33.78
#